data_AF-A0A7T0GZB4-F1
#
_entry.id   AF-A0A7T0GZB4-F1
#
_cell.length_a   1.000
_cell.length_b   1.000
_cell.length_c   1.000
_cell.angle_alpha   90.00
_cell.angle_beta   90.00
_cell.angle_gamma   90.00
#
_symmetry.space_group_name_H-M   'P 1'
#
loop_
_entity.id
_entity.type
_entity.pdbx_description
1 polymer ?
#
loop_
_entity_poly.entity_id
_entity_poly.type
_entity_poly.pdbx_seq_one_letter_code
_entity_poly.pdbx_strand_id
1 'polypeptide(L)'
;MKLKSLLLTVLLTVLSGCISKNREYNFQMDYPVEAARTSLSGDVNVKIYCITRKMYVISDTSGGVFSRHIRKRISNICYKKTDTITILYHFKASNGAGQDMIVTQYPRVPPKSDTNKLSKRDSNTLTL
;
A
#
# COMPACT_ATOMS: atom_id res chain seq x y z
N MET A 1 -19.25 68.63 33.25
CA MET A 1 -17.94 67.95 33.19
C MET A 1 -18.17 66.48 32.85
N LYS A 2 -17.57 66.01 31.75
CA LYS A 2 -17.60 64.61 31.29
C LYS A 2 -16.46 63.83 31.96
N LEU A 3 -16.73 62.67 32.53
CA LEU A 3 -15.74 61.63 32.84
C LEU A 3 -16.48 60.28 32.93
N LYS A 4 -16.60 59.54 31.83
CA LYS A 4 -15.79 58.34 31.52
C LYS A 4 -15.70 57.36 32.70
N SER A 5 -16.46 56.28 32.62
CA SER A 5 -15.97 54.96 33.01
C SER A 5 -16.49 53.94 32.00
N LEU A 6 -15.65 53.67 30.99
CA LEU A 6 -15.71 52.46 30.19
C LEU A 6 -15.43 51.27 31.12
N LEU A 7 -16.14 50.15 30.94
CA LEU A 7 -15.60 48.77 30.86
C LEU A 7 -16.71 47.76 31.19
N LEU A 8 -17.30 47.16 30.16
CA LEU A 8 -17.75 45.77 30.23
C LEU A 8 -17.84 45.19 28.81
N THR A 9 -16.70 45.16 28.13
CA THR A 9 -16.49 44.27 26.99
C THR A 9 -15.75 43.03 27.49
N VAL A 10 -15.87 41.93 26.74
CA VAL A 10 -15.14 40.65 26.88
C VAL A 10 -15.85 39.59 27.74
N LEU A 11 -16.91 38.99 27.19
CA LEU A 11 -17.23 37.58 27.52
C LEU A 11 -17.94 36.87 26.37
N LEU A 12 -17.30 36.80 25.19
CA LEU A 12 -17.84 36.01 24.06
C LEU A 12 -16.76 35.52 23.08
N THR A 13 -15.55 35.21 23.55
CA THR A 13 -14.45 34.77 22.68
C THR A 13 -14.03 33.30 22.83
N VAL A 14 -14.74 32.48 23.62
CA VAL A 14 -14.29 31.09 23.89
C VAL A 14 -14.99 30.01 23.04
N LEU A 15 -15.82 30.38 22.06
CA LEU A 15 -16.40 29.41 21.10
C LEU A 15 -15.61 29.30 19.79
N SER A 16 -14.32 29.67 19.77
CA SER A 16 -13.41 29.15 18.73
C SER A 16 -13.02 27.70 19.09
N GLY A 17 -14.02 26.83 19.20
CA GLY A 17 -13.79 25.39 19.23
C GLY A 17 -12.90 25.07 18.04
N CYS A 18 -11.78 24.40 18.30
CA CYS A 18 -10.91 23.90 17.24
C CYS A 18 -11.77 23.06 16.30
N ILE A 19 -12.21 23.66 15.18
CA ILE A 19 -12.71 22.91 14.05
C ILE A 19 -11.50 22.12 13.62
N SER A 20 -11.42 20.86 14.07
CA SER A 20 -10.43 19.91 13.63
C SER A 20 -10.53 19.93 12.11
N LYS A 21 -9.56 20.58 11.45
CA LYS A 21 -9.51 20.62 9.99
C LYS A 21 -9.51 19.15 9.58
N ASN A 22 -10.62 18.67 9.07
CA ASN A 22 -10.76 17.32 8.58
C ASN A 22 -9.91 17.29 7.30
N ARG A 23 -8.59 17.12 7.46
CA ARG A 23 -7.70 16.93 6.33
C ARG A 23 -8.21 15.69 5.62
N GLU A 24 -8.63 15.89 4.39
CA GLU A 24 -9.09 14.82 3.53
C GLU A 24 -8.01 13.74 3.47
N TYR A 25 -8.36 12.54 3.93
CA TYR A 25 -7.43 11.43 3.99
C TYR A 25 -7.27 10.84 2.58
N ASN A 26 -6.13 11.15 1.96
CA ASN A 26 -5.74 10.66 0.66
C ASN A 26 -4.76 9.50 0.83
N PHE A 27 -5.29 8.28 0.78
CA PHE A 27 -4.46 7.08 0.85
C PHE A 27 -3.54 6.98 -0.38
N GLN A 28 -2.22 7.01 -0.14
CA GLN A 28 -1.23 6.74 -1.17
C GLN A 28 -0.94 5.24 -1.20
N MET A 29 -1.14 4.63 -2.36
CA MET A 29 -0.90 3.20 -2.56
C MET A 29 0.60 2.92 -2.69
N ASP A 30 1.09 1.92 -1.94
CA ASP A 30 2.44 1.38 -2.08
C ASP A 30 2.57 0.54 -3.35
N TYR A 31 3.78 0.46 -3.91
CA TYR A 31 4.04 -0.40 -5.07
C TYR A 31 4.05 -1.89 -4.65
N PRO A 32 3.28 -2.78 -5.30
CA PRO A 32 3.16 -4.17 -4.85
C PRO A 32 4.47 -4.96 -5.00
N VAL A 33 4.84 -5.69 -3.95
CA VAL A 33 6.05 -6.55 -3.96
C VAL A 33 5.98 -7.64 -5.04
N GLU A 34 4.79 -8.18 -5.32
CA GLU A 34 4.59 -9.15 -6.40
C GLU A 34 4.96 -8.55 -7.76
N ALA A 35 4.61 -7.28 -8.00
CA ALA A 35 4.98 -6.56 -9.22
C ALA A 35 6.46 -6.18 -9.25
N ALA A 36 7.07 -5.86 -8.11
CA ALA A 36 8.50 -5.58 -7.96
C ALA A 36 9.40 -6.75 -8.34
N ARG A 37 8.95 -7.99 -8.09
CA ARG A 37 9.69 -9.22 -8.43
C ARG A 37 9.69 -9.57 -9.91
N THR A 38 8.77 -8.98 -10.66
CA THR A 38 8.54 -9.27 -12.08
C THR A 38 8.64 -8.01 -12.93
N SER A 39 9.08 -6.90 -12.33
CA SER A 39 9.17 -5.57 -12.92
C SER A 39 7.88 -5.16 -13.68
N LEU A 40 6.72 -5.55 -13.14
CA LEU A 40 5.41 -5.32 -13.78
C LEU A 40 4.97 -3.87 -13.62
N SER A 41 4.65 -3.23 -14.74
CA SER A 41 4.00 -1.92 -14.77
C SER A 41 2.62 -2.02 -15.41
N GLY A 42 1.74 -1.09 -15.06
CA GLY A 42 0.45 -0.97 -15.71
C GLY A 42 -0.60 -0.30 -14.84
N ASP A 43 -1.82 -0.36 -15.34
CA ASP A 43 -2.96 0.35 -14.78
C ASP A 43 -4.01 -0.61 -14.23
N VAL A 44 -4.73 -0.13 -13.22
CA VAL A 44 -5.89 -0.82 -12.66
C VAL A 44 -6.99 0.19 -12.34
N ASN A 45 -8.20 -0.09 -12.83
CA ASN A 45 -9.39 0.70 -12.58
C ASN A 45 -10.35 -0.09 -11.68
N VAL A 46 -10.69 0.49 -10.53
CA VAL A 46 -11.54 -0.16 -9.52
C VAL A 46 -12.66 0.74 -9.07
N LYS A 47 -13.81 0.12 -8.77
CA LYS A 47 -14.93 0.74 -8.06
C LYS A 47 -15.02 0.16 -6.66
N ILE A 48 -14.92 1.01 -5.63
CA ILE A 48 -14.89 0.62 -4.23
C ILE A 48 -16.11 1.21 -3.53
N TYR A 49 -16.87 0.36 -2.86
CA TYR A 49 -18.02 0.72 -2.03
C TYR A 49 -17.58 0.76 -0.57
N CYS A 50 -17.28 1.94 -0.02
CA CYS A 50 -16.65 2.04 1.29
C CYS A 50 -17.55 1.62 2.47
N ILE A 51 -18.87 1.77 2.35
CA ILE A 51 -19.84 1.24 3.33
C ILE A 51 -19.72 -0.27 3.47
N THR A 52 -19.69 -1.00 2.35
CA THR A 52 -19.69 -2.48 2.37
C THR A 52 -18.28 -3.08 2.32
N ARG A 53 -17.25 -2.24 2.15
CA ARG A 53 -15.86 -2.63 1.88
C ARG A 53 -15.73 -3.60 0.71
N LYS A 54 -16.64 -3.51 -0.27
CA LYS A 54 -16.61 -4.30 -1.50
C LYS A 54 -15.88 -3.54 -2.60
N MET A 55 -15.13 -4.27 -3.41
CA MET A 55 -14.39 -3.73 -4.56
C MET A 55 -14.72 -4.56 -5.79
N TYR A 56 -14.96 -3.85 -6.89
CA TYR A 56 -15.17 -4.38 -8.23
C TYR A 56 -14.04 -3.89 -9.13
N VAL A 57 -13.48 -4.80 -9.92
CA VAL A 57 -12.44 -4.49 -10.89
C VAL A 57 -13.12 -4.17 -12.22
N ILE A 58 -12.87 -2.98 -12.74
CA ILE A 58 -13.33 -2.57 -14.07
C ILE A 58 -12.30 -3.04 -15.11
N SER A 59 -11.02 -2.80 -14.85
CA SER A 59 -9.91 -3.29 -15.66
C SER A 59 -8.65 -3.47 -14.81
N ASP A 60 -7.81 -4.45 -15.16
CA ASP A 60 -6.51 -4.69 -14.55
C ASP A 60 -5.56 -5.24 -15.61
N THR A 61 -4.51 -4.47 -15.92
CA THR A 61 -3.50 -4.85 -16.92
C THR A 61 -2.52 -5.93 -16.44
N SER A 62 -2.48 -6.22 -15.13
CA SER A 62 -1.49 -7.13 -14.51
C SER A 62 -1.97 -8.58 -14.35
N GLY A 63 -3.14 -8.93 -14.88
CA GLY A 63 -3.73 -10.25 -14.64
C GLY A 63 -4.18 -10.48 -13.18
N GLY A 64 -4.43 -9.40 -12.44
CA GLY A 64 -4.99 -9.45 -11.08
C GLY A 64 -4.01 -9.15 -9.94
N VAL A 65 -2.74 -8.87 -10.22
CA VAL A 65 -1.73 -8.55 -9.20
C VAL A 65 -2.07 -7.21 -8.52
N PHE A 66 -2.33 -6.17 -9.32
CA PHE A 66 -2.65 -4.84 -8.81
C PHE A 66 -3.99 -4.80 -8.08
N SER A 67 -5.04 -5.40 -8.64
CA SER A 67 -6.35 -5.46 -7.97
C SER A 67 -6.30 -6.24 -6.64
N ARG A 68 -5.53 -7.33 -6.55
CA ARG A 68 -5.32 -8.05 -5.28
C ARG A 68 -4.62 -7.18 -4.25
N HIS A 69 -3.63 -6.40 -4.67
CA HIS A 69 -2.93 -5.44 -3.79
C HIS A 69 -3.87 -4.38 -3.23
N ILE A 70 -4.69 -3.76 -4.09
CA ILE A 70 -5.72 -2.79 -3.68
C ILE A 70 -6.72 -3.42 -2.72
N ARG A 71 -7.18 -4.65 -3.00
CA ARG A 71 -8.15 -5.35 -2.15
C ARG A 71 -7.64 -5.52 -0.71
N LYS A 72 -6.34 -5.77 -0.52
CA LYS A 72 -5.70 -5.86 0.81
C LYS A 72 -5.66 -4.51 1.55
N ARG A 73 -5.82 -3.38 0.84
CA ARG A 73 -5.75 -2.01 1.38
C ARG A 73 -7.11 -1.30 1.47
N ILE A 74 -8.23 -1.97 1.16
CA ILE A 74 -9.58 -1.35 1.16
C ILE A 74 -9.87 -0.62 2.48
N SER A 75 -9.52 -1.22 3.63
CA SER A 75 -9.75 -0.60 4.94
C SER A 75 -9.05 0.76 5.07
N ASN A 76 -7.85 0.89 4.51
CA ASN A 76 -7.09 2.14 4.52
C ASN A 76 -7.70 3.11 3.51
N ILE A 77 -7.95 2.66 2.29
CA ILE A 77 -8.54 3.48 1.21
C ILE A 77 -9.85 4.14 1.68
N CYS A 78 -10.69 3.36 2.38
CA CYS A 78 -11.99 3.77 2.88
C CYS A 78 -11.96 4.41 4.28
N TYR A 79 -10.79 4.77 4.81
CA TYR A 79 -10.70 5.37 6.13
C TYR A 79 -11.47 6.71 6.17
N LYS A 80 -12.46 6.79 7.06
CA LYS A 80 -13.40 7.91 7.21
C LYS A 80 -14.24 8.22 5.95
N LYS A 81 -14.36 7.26 5.03
CA LYS A 81 -15.14 7.39 3.79
C LYS A 81 -16.32 6.43 3.79
N THR A 82 -17.47 6.89 3.30
CA THR A 82 -18.71 6.09 3.17
C THR A 82 -19.24 6.09 1.73
N ASP A 83 -18.67 6.92 0.88
CA ASP A 83 -19.02 7.04 -0.52
C ASP A 83 -18.53 5.84 -1.35
N THR A 84 -19.01 5.81 -2.59
CA THR A 84 -18.50 4.89 -3.60
C THR A 84 -17.50 5.65 -4.45
N ILE A 85 -16.28 5.14 -4.52
CA ILE A 85 -15.16 5.78 -5.22
C ILE A 85 -14.74 4.94 -6.42
N THR A 86 -14.44 5.60 -7.54
CA THR A 86 -13.83 4.98 -8.71
C THR A 86 -12.43 5.53 -8.85
N ILE A 87 -11.41 4.67 -8.85
CA ILE A 87 -10.02 5.06 -8.85
C ILE A 87 -9.28 4.34 -9.98
N LEU A 88 -8.52 5.10 -10.75
CA LEU A 88 -7.51 4.61 -11.69
C LEU A 88 -6.14 4.75 -11.05
N TYR A 89 -5.49 3.63 -10.74
CA TYR A 89 -4.10 3.61 -10.27
C TYR A 89 -3.15 3.31 -11.42
N HIS A 90 -2.06 4.07 -11.47
CA HIS A 90 -0.95 3.88 -12.41
C HIS A 90 0.26 3.35 -11.64
N PHE A 91 0.59 2.09 -11.81
CA PHE A 91 1.79 1.47 -11.23
C PHE A 91 2.92 1.49 -12.25
N LYS A 92 3.96 2.27 -11.96
CA LYS A 92 5.20 2.27 -12.74
C LYS A 92 6.27 1.58 -11.91
N ALA A 93 6.90 0.54 -12.46
CA ALA A 93 8.15 0.05 -11.93
C ALA A 93 9.17 1.19 -12.01
N SER A 94 9.75 1.64 -10.89
CA SER A 94 10.88 2.57 -11.03
C SER A 94 12.09 1.80 -11.52
N ASN A 95 12.87 2.44 -12.39
CA ASN A 95 14.18 1.95 -12.83
C ASN A 95 15.24 2.00 -11.70
N GLY A 96 14.83 2.28 -10.46
CA GLY A 96 15.71 2.33 -9.30
C GLY A 96 15.84 0.96 -8.66
N ALA A 97 17.07 0.58 -8.31
CA ALA A 97 17.39 -0.69 -7.65
C ALA A 97 16.48 -1.00 -6.43
N GLY A 98 16.00 0.01 -5.71
CA GLY A 98 15.13 -0.19 -4.54
C GLY A 98 13.74 -0.76 -4.81
N GLN A 99 13.25 -0.75 -6.06
CA GLN A 99 11.93 -1.29 -6.41
C GLN A 99 12.00 -2.46 -7.40
N ASP A 100 13.11 -2.59 -8.14
CA ASP A 100 13.37 -3.75 -8.98
C ASP A 100 14.12 -4.82 -8.16
N MET A 101 13.34 -5.79 -7.69
CA MET A 101 13.87 -6.91 -6.92
C MET A 101 14.64 -7.92 -7.79
N ILE A 102 14.47 -7.87 -9.12
CA ILE A 102 15.26 -8.67 -10.06
C ILE A 102 16.66 -8.07 -10.18
N VAL A 103 16.74 -6.75 -10.35
CA VAL A 103 18.01 -6.02 -10.52
C VAL A 103 18.86 -6.05 -9.25
N THR A 104 18.25 -6.05 -8.07
CA THR A 104 18.97 -6.17 -6.78
C THR A 104 19.27 -7.61 -6.36
N GLN A 105 18.78 -8.61 -7.11
CA GLN A 105 19.08 -9.98 -6.78
C GLN A 105 20.54 -10.28 -7.12
N TYR A 106 21.38 -10.49 -6.09
CA TYR A 106 22.74 -11.01 -6.30
C TYR A 106 22.68 -12.25 -7.19
N PRO A 107 23.59 -12.37 -8.18
CA PRO A 107 23.68 -13.57 -9.00
C PRO A 107 23.77 -14.78 -8.06
N ARG A 108 22.73 -15.62 -8.07
CA ARG A 108 22.79 -16.89 -7.36
C ARG A 108 23.73 -17.78 -8.16
N VAL A 109 25.02 -17.64 -7.93
CA VAL A 109 25.99 -18.65 -8.34
C VAL A 109 25.58 -19.90 -7.57
N PRO A 110 25.15 -20.98 -8.23
CA PRO A 110 24.97 -22.25 -7.55
C PRO A 110 26.25 -22.53 -6.76
N PRO A 111 26.18 -22.96 -5.49
CA PRO A 111 27.39 -23.40 -4.81
C PRO A 111 28.09 -24.38 -5.75
N LYS A 112 29.39 -24.16 -6.02
CA LYS A 112 30.18 -25.02 -6.92
C LYS A 112 29.79 -26.45 -6.62
N SER A 113 29.26 -27.15 -7.63
CA SER A 113 29.01 -28.58 -7.51
C SER A 113 30.36 -29.20 -7.20
N ASP A 114 30.57 -29.56 -5.94
CA ASP A 114 31.79 -30.18 -5.52
C ASP A 114 31.75 -31.60 -6.10
N THR A 115 32.43 -31.79 -7.24
CA THR A 115 32.47 -33.07 -7.96
C THR A 115 33.09 -34.18 -7.10
N ASN A 116 33.72 -33.82 -5.97
CA ASN A 116 34.28 -34.74 -4.98
C ASN A 116 33.40 -34.99 -3.76
N LYS A 117 32.21 -34.37 -3.63
CA LYS A 117 31.23 -34.83 -2.63
C LYS A 117 30.53 -36.07 -3.15
N LEU A 118 31.22 -37.20 -3.01
CA LEU A 118 30.62 -38.52 -3.02
C LEU A 118 29.41 -38.49 -2.09
N SER A 119 28.23 -38.70 -2.67
CA SER A 119 26.97 -38.88 -1.96
C SER A 119 27.20 -39.91 -0.85
N LYS A 120 27.33 -39.44 0.41
CA LYS A 120 27.07 -40.29 1.57
C LYS A 120 25.57 -40.54 1.57
N ARG A 121 25.17 -41.46 0.71
CA ARG A 121 23.89 -42.13 0.75
C ARG A 121 23.98 -43.03 1.97
N ASP A 122 23.31 -42.64 3.04
CA ASP A 122 23.16 -43.45 4.23
C ASP A 122 22.64 -44.82 3.80
N SER A 123 23.53 -45.80 3.83
CA SER A 123 23.20 -47.20 3.67
C SER A 123 22.57 -47.64 4.99
N ASN A 124 21.31 -47.26 5.20
CA ASN A 124 20.45 -47.92 6.16
C ASN A 124 20.14 -49.30 5.58
N THR A 125 20.99 -50.26 5.90
CA THR A 125 20.70 -51.68 5.77
C THR A 125 19.51 -51.99 6.69
N LEU A 126 18.32 -52.04 6.10
CA LEU A 126 17.16 -52.72 6.69
C LEU A 126 17.54 -54.19 6.86
N THR A 127 17.84 -54.59 8.09
CA THR A 127 17.80 -56.00 8.48
C THR A 127 16.39 -56.28 9.00
N LEU A 128 15.71 -57.15 8.27
CA LEU A 128 14.49 -57.87 8.67
C LEU A 128 14.86 -58.93 9.72
#